data_AF-R7ISU5-F1
#
_entry.id   AF-R7ISU5-F1
#
_cell.length_a   1.000
_cell.length_b   1.000
_cell.length_c   1.000
_cell.angle_alpha   90.00
_cell.angle_beta   90.00
_cell.angle_gamma   90.00
#
_symmetry.space_group_name_H-M   'P 1'
#
loop_
_entity.id
_entity.type
_entity.pdbx_description
1 polymer ?
#
loop_
_entity_poly.entity_id
_entity_poly.type
_entity_poly.pdbx_seq_one_letter_code
_entity_poly.pdbx_strand_id
1 'polypeptide(L)'
;MPINADNLSKSADKVSKNADNLSAQYRLILNYVKENKKITSHQAELLLKVKQRRAREILSKMTQSGMLKKQGAYRSTIYVMNDRM
;
A
#
# COMPACT_ATOMS: atom_id res chain seq x y z
N MET A 1 -15.49 -9.88 40.20
CA MET A 1 -16.11 -10.50 39.01
C MET A 1 -15.18 -10.24 37.83
N PRO A 2 -14.50 -11.26 37.25
CA PRO A 2 -13.60 -11.05 36.11
C PRO A 2 -14.41 -10.98 34.81
N ILE A 3 -14.05 -10.05 33.91
CA ILE A 3 -14.63 -9.98 32.57
C ILE A 3 -13.82 -10.94 31.69
N ASN A 4 -14.51 -11.96 31.21
CA ASN A 4 -13.99 -13.11 30.49
C ASN A 4 -13.92 -12.84 28.98
N ALA A 5 -13.00 -13.57 28.34
CA ALA A 5 -13.06 -14.11 26.98
C ALA A 5 -12.78 -13.20 25.76
N ASP A 6 -11.68 -13.57 25.09
CA ASP A 6 -11.66 -13.96 23.67
C ASP A 6 -12.26 -12.98 22.67
N ASN A 7 -11.38 -12.14 22.12
CA ASN A 7 -11.51 -11.74 20.72
C ASN A 7 -10.46 -12.48 19.88
N LEU A 8 -10.54 -13.81 19.95
CA LEU A 8 -9.91 -14.71 18.98
C LEU A 8 -10.55 -14.51 17.61
N SER A 9 -9.69 -14.22 16.63
CA SER A 9 -9.69 -14.91 15.34
C SER A 9 -11.00 -14.96 14.54
N LYS A 10 -11.33 -13.86 13.85
CA LYS A 10 -12.18 -13.90 12.64
C LYS A 10 -11.58 -13.05 11.53
N SER A 11 -10.50 -13.51 10.89
CA SER A 11 -10.11 -12.99 9.58
C SER A 11 -9.28 -13.95 8.73
N ALA A 12 -9.47 -15.28 8.88
CA ALA A 12 -8.77 -16.26 8.05
C ALA A 12 -9.41 -16.41 6.64
N ASP A 13 -10.73 -16.26 6.48
CA ASP A 13 -11.39 -16.48 5.18
C ASP A 13 -11.33 -15.30 4.19
N LYS A 14 -10.81 -14.14 4.59
CA LYS A 14 -10.59 -13.00 3.69
C LYS A 14 -9.19 -12.96 3.08
N VAL A 15 -8.35 -13.96 3.31
CA VAL A 15 -6.94 -13.89 2.90
C VAL A 15 -6.77 -14.14 1.38
N SER A 16 -7.60 -14.99 0.78
CA SER A 16 -7.44 -15.38 -0.64
C SER A 16 -7.77 -14.24 -1.62
N LYS A 17 -8.94 -13.59 -1.50
CA LYS A 17 -9.31 -12.45 -2.38
C LYS A 17 -8.38 -11.24 -2.25
N ASN A 18 -7.71 -11.10 -1.11
CA ASN A 18 -6.82 -9.96 -0.85
C ASN A 18 -5.49 -10.07 -1.59
N ALA A 19 -4.99 -11.28 -1.87
CA ALA A 19 -3.71 -11.47 -2.55
C ALA A 19 -3.78 -11.06 -4.03
N ASP A 20 -4.83 -11.48 -4.74
CA ASP A 20 -5.05 -11.11 -6.14
C ASP A 20 -5.29 -9.61 -6.31
N ASN A 21 -6.07 -9.02 -5.41
CA ASN A 21 -6.30 -7.58 -5.37
C ASN A 21 -5.02 -6.79 -5.06
N LEU A 22 -4.13 -7.31 -4.21
CA LEU A 22 -2.86 -6.68 -3.88
C LEU A 22 -1.93 -6.64 -5.09
N SER A 23 -1.87 -7.73 -5.85
CA SER A 23 -1.11 -7.81 -7.10
C SER A 23 -1.60 -6.79 -8.13
N ALA A 24 -2.92 -6.67 -8.31
CA ALA A 24 -3.52 -5.67 -9.20
C ALA A 24 -3.22 -4.23 -8.75
N GLN A 25 -3.35 -3.93 -7.46
CA GLN A 25 -3.06 -2.61 -6.88
C GLN A 25 -1.58 -2.23 -7.07
N TYR A 26 -0.66 -3.17 -6.88
CA TYR A 26 0.77 -2.93 -7.09
C TYR A 26 1.07 -2.62 -8.55
N ARG A 27 0.50 -3.37 -9.49
CA ARG A 27 0.68 -3.12 -10.93
C ARG A 27 0.17 -1.74 -11.35
N LEU A 28 -0.99 -1.32 -10.84
CA LEU A 28 -1.53 0.02 -11.09
C LEU A 28 -0.59 1.12 -10.59
N ILE A 29 -0.10 1.00 -9.36
CA ILE A 29 0.86 1.97 -8.81
C ILE A 29 2.16 1.96 -9.62
N LEU A 30 2.69 0.80 -9.98
CA LEU A 30 3.91 0.70 -10.77
C LEU A 30 3.77 1.36 -12.15
N ASN A 31 2.66 1.12 -12.85
CA ASN A 31 2.37 1.76 -14.12
C ASN A 31 2.28 3.28 -13.97
N TYR A 32 1.55 3.75 -12.95
CA TYR A 32 1.43 5.18 -12.68
C TYR A 32 2.78 5.82 -12.38
N VAL A 33 3.61 5.19 -11.54
CA VAL A 33 4.96 5.70 -11.22
C VAL A 33 5.87 5.63 -12.43
N LYS A 34 5.74 4.63 -13.31
CA LYS A 34 6.50 4.54 -14.56
C LYS A 34 6.19 5.70 -15.51
N GLU A 35 4.92 6.09 -15.61
CA GLU A 35 4.48 7.22 -16.43
C GLU A 35 4.78 8.58 -15.81
N ASN A 36 4.54 8.74 -14.49
CA ASN A 36 4.61 10.02 -13.79
C ASN A 36 5.93 10.24 -13.01
N LYS A 37 6.84 9.25 -13.03
CA LYS A 37 8.11 9.15 -12.27
C LYS A 37 7.97 9.07 -10.74
N LYS A 38 6.86 9.55 -10.18
CA LYS A 38 6.58 9.62 -8.74
C LYS A 38 5.11 9.43 -8.45
N ILE A 39 4.80 9.01 -7.24
CA ILE A 39 3.45 8.95 -6.69
C ILE A 39 3.43 9.47 -5.25
N THR A 40 2.35 10.16 -4.87
CA THR A 40 2.10 10.55 -3.48
C THR A 40 1.04 9.66 -2.84
N SER A 41 0.93 9.68 -1.51
CA SER A 41 -0.15 8.96 -0.83
C SER A 41 -1.55 9.41 -1.26
N HIS A 42 -1.70 10.69 -1.66
CA HIS A 42 -2.99 11.21 -2.15
C HIS A 42 -3.27 10.75 -3.58
N GLN A 43 -2.26 10.70 -4.45
CA GLN A 43 -2.42 10.13 -5.79
C GLN A 43 -2.75 8.63 -5.74
N ALA A 44 -2.10 7.88 -4.85
CA ALA A 44 -2.41 6.46 -4.65
C ALA A 44 -3.84 6.23 -4.11
N GLU A 45 -4.35 7.15 -3.29
CA GLU A 45 -5.74 7.14 -2.81
C GLU A 45 -6.73 7.23 -3.98
N LEU A 46 -6.54 8.20 -4.86
CA LEU A 46 -7.37 8.45 -6.04
C LEU A 46 -7.25 7.32 -7.07
N LEU A 47 -6.03 6.84 -7.31
CA LEU A 47 -5.73 5.78 -8.27
C LEU A 47 -6.41 4.46 -7.89
N LEU A 48 -6.33 4.09 -6.61
CA LEU A 48 -6.88 2.84 -6.11
C LEU A 48 -8.32 2.96 -5.62
N LYS A 49 -8.87 4.18 -5.55
CA LYS A 49 -10.20 4.50 -4.97
C LYS A 49 -10.39 3.89 -3.58
N VAL A 50 -9.34 3.93 -2.75
CA VAL A 50 -9.34 3.45 -1.36
C VAL A 50 -9.13 4.62 -0.41
N LYS A 51 -9.45 4.44 0.88
CA LYS A 51 -9.13 5.46 1.91
C LYS A 51 -7.62 5.68 2.03
N GLN A 52 -7.20 6.91 2.35
CA GLN A 52 -5.79 7.27 2.52
C GLN A 52 -4.98 6.33 3.42
N ARG A 53 -5.57 5.84 4.53
CA ARG A 53 -4.91 4.85 5.41
C ARG A 53 -4.50 3.59 4.63
N ARG A 54 -5.39 3.05 3.79
CA ARG A 54 -5.13 1.83 3.03
C ARG A 54 -4.09 2.08 1.92
N ALA A 55 -4.15 3.24 1.26
CA ALA A 55 -3.14 3.63 0.28
C ALA A 55 -1.74 3.69 0.90
N ARG A 56 -1.61 4.23 2.12
CA ARG A 56 -0.34 4.26 2.87
C ARG A 56 0.17 2.85 3.23
N GLU A 57 -0.71 1.94 3.64
CA GLU A 57 -0.36 0.54 3.93
C GLU A 57 0.21 -0.15 2.67
N ILE A 58 -0.44 0.03 1.51
CA ILE A 58 -0.02 -0.54 0.22
C ILE A 58 1.34 0.02 -0.20
N LEU A 59 1.50 1.34 -0.18
CA LEU A 59 2.78 1.99 -0.50
C LEU A 59 3.90 1.54 0.44
N SER A 60 3.61 1.39 1.74
CA SER A 60 4.58 0.89 2.72
C SER A 60 5.04 -0.53 2.39
N LYS A 61 4.11 -1.42 2.03
CA LYS A 61 4.46 -2.79 1.59
C LYS A 61 5.29 -2.79 0.31
N MET A 62 4.97 -1.95 -0.67
CA MET A 62 5.77 -1.82 -1.90
C MET A 62 7.17 -1.26 -1.66
N THR A 63 7.33 -0.38 -0.66
CA THR A 63 8.67 0.07 -0.24
C THR A 63 9.44 -1.00 0.50
N GLN A 64 8.78 -1.80 1.34
CA GLN A 64 9.40 -2.92 2.05
C GLN A 64 9.83 -4.03 1.08
N SER A 65 9.07 -4.26 0.01
CA SER A 65 9.45 -5.21 -1.05
C SER A 65 10.51 -4.68 -2.01
N GLY A 66 11.00 -3.45 -1.83
CA GLY A 66 12.02 -2.85 -2.67
C GLY A 66 11.55 -2.42 -4.07
N MET A 67 10.25 -2.42 -4.34
CA MET A 67 9.69 -1.96 -5.63
C MET A 67 9.68 -0.44 -5.74
N LEU A 68 9.41 0.24 -4.63
CA LEU A 68 9.40 1.69 -4.54
C LEU A 68 10.40 2.18 -3.52
N LYS A 69 10.87 3.40 -3.69
CA LYS A 69 11.68 4.11 -2.70
C LYS A 69 10.91 5.31 -2.18
N LYS A 70 10.79 5.41 -0.86
CA LYS A 70 10.26 6.61 -0.19
C LYS A 70 11.32 7.71 -0.25
N GLN A 71 10.96 8.87 -0.80
CA GLN A 71 11.79 10.07 -0.88
C GLN A 71 11.03 11.27 -0.30
N GLY A 72 11.75 12.22 0.29
CA GLY A 72 11.19 13.46 0.82
C GLY A 72 10.98 13.49 2.34
N ALA A 73 10.82 14.71 2.85
CA ALA A 73 10.66 15.00 4.27
C ALA A 73 9.19 15.24 4.64
N TYR A 74 8.78 14.70 5.78
CA TYR A 74 7.51 14.91 6.50
C TYR A 74 6.26 15.18 5.63
N ARG A 75 6.00 16.42 5.19
CA ARG A 75 4.80 16.81 4.41
C ARG A 75 4.84 16.46 2.91
N SER A 76 6.03 16.24 2.35
CA SER A 76 6.20 15.95 0.91
C SER A 76 6.78 14.56 0.71
N THR A 77 6.21 13.57 1.40
CA THR A 77 6.56 12.16 1.16
C THR A 77 6.11 11.78 -0.25
N ILE A 78 7.07 11.52 -1.12
CA ILE A 78 6.88 10.98 -2.45
C ILE A 78 7.45 9.56 -2.51
N TYR A 79 6.88 8.74 -3.38
CA TYR A 79 7.36 7.41 -3.67
C TYR A 79 7.79 7.38 -5.13
N VAL A 80 9.02 6.95 -5.38
CA VAL A 80 9.58 6.83 -6.73
C VAL A 80 9.88 5.37 -7.04
N MET A 81 9.95 5.03 -8.32
CA MET A 81 10.36 3.69 -8.74
C MET A 81 11.77 3.43 -8.24
N ASN A 82 12.00 2.26 -7.63
CA ASN A 82 13.34 1.89 -7.23
C ASN A 82 14.11 1.42 -8.48
N ASP A 83 14.85 2.33 -9.10
CA ASP A 83 15.61 2.12 -10.34
C ASP A 83 16.92 1.33 -10.12
N ARG A 84 16.99 0.46 -9.10
CA ARG A 84 18.17 -0.36 -8.79
C ARG A 84 18.12 -1.74 -9.46
N MET A 85 17.75 -1.80 -10.74
CA MET A 85 17.92 -2.98 -11.58
C MET A 85 18.93 -2.70 -12.69
#